data_AF-A0A4Y8SGJ0-F1
#
_entry.id   AF-A0A4Y8SGJ0-F1
#
_cell.length_a   1.000
_cell.length_b   1.000
_cell.length_c   1.000
_cell.angle_alpha   90.00
_cell.angle_beta   90.00
_cell.angle_gamma   90.00
#
_symmetry.space_group_name_H-M   'P 1'
#
loop_
_entity.id
_entity.type
_entity.pdbx_description
1 polymer ?
#
loop_
_entity_poly.entity_id
_entity_poly.type
_entity_poly.pdbx_seq_one_letter_code
_entity_poly.pdbx_strand_id
1 'polypeptide(L)'
;MNEESNEKQLPELLMIHPYLKDDPVNKQGEIGIITAAILNTDEFYVGFDDFEVGLYSADALLTFKDSGAIYDFMHKHALTLSVDHFRDLKNIALLLDYGTLPQQRTAMEIVQKNPGLIAAALVTLEESLGLDQAYKRGR
;
A
#
# COMPACT_ATOMS: atom_id res chain seq x y z
N MET A 1 -24.73 -20.92 -12.67
CA MET A 1 -23.29 -20.73 -12.39
C MET A 1 -23.14 -19.25 -12.11
N ASN A 2 -22.96 -18.88 -10.85
CA ASN A 2 -22.75 -17.48 -10.49
C ASN A 2 -21.27 -17.21 -10.69
N GLU A 3 -20.93 -16.48 -11.74
CA GLU A 3 -19.65 -15.80 -11.84
C GLU A 3 -19.68 -14.73 -10.75
N GLU A 4 -19.10 -15.03 -9.58
CA GLU A 4 -18.72 -14.00 -8.64
C GLU A 4 -17.68 -13.14 -9.35
N SER A 5 -18.13 -12.03 -9.92
CA SER A 5 -17.26 -10.93 -10.29
C SER A 5 -16.52 -10.50 -9.03
N ASN A 6 -15.36 -11.10 -8.79
CA ASN A 6 -14.36 -10.58 -7.87
C ASN A 6 -13.83 -9.28 -8.48
N GLU A 7 -14.65 -8.23 -8.50
CA GLU A 7 -14.18 -6.87 -8.68
C GLU A 7 -13.30 -6.57 -7.46
N LYS A 8 -12.01 -6.86 -7.58
CA LYS A 8 -11.02 -6.41 -6.60
C LYS A 8 -11.03 -4.89 -6.65
N GLN A 9 -11.60 -4.29 -5.62
CA GLN A 9 -11.60 -2.84 -5.48
C GLN A 9 -10.16 -2.38 -5.28
N LEU A 10 -9.71 -1.49 -6.16
CA LEU A 10 -8.38 -0.89 -6.04
C LEU A 10 -8.35 0.02 -4.80
N PRO A 11 -7.23 0.03 -4.05
CA PRO A 11 -7.08 0.96 -2.95
C PRO A 11 -7.08 2.39 -3.49
N GLU A 12 -7.81 3.27 -2.79
CA GLU A 12 -7.89 4.69 -3.17
C GLU A 12 -6.57 5.42 -2.91
N LEU A 13 -5.81 4.98 -1.90
CA LEU A 13 -4.57 5.61 -1.46
C LEU A 13 -3.39 4.65 -1.57
N LEU A 14 -2.28 5.17 -2.08
CA LEU A 14 -1.03 4.45 -2.27
C LEU A 14 0.16 5.29 -1.84
N MET A 15 1.30 4.63 -1.65
CA MET A 15 2.61 5.26 -1.58
C MET A 15 3.50 4.69 -2.68
N ILE A 16 4.23 5.55 -3.39
CA ILE A 16 5.24 5.08 -4.34
C ILE A 16 6.38 4.44 -3.56
N HIS A 17 6.88 3.30 -4.01
CA HIS A 17 7.94 2.59 -3.32
C HIS A 17 9.17 3.50 -3.11
N PRO A 18 9.62 3.77 -1.88
CA PRO A 18 10.65 4.78 -1.61
C PRO A 18 12.04 4.39 -2.12
N TYR A 19 12.23 3.10 -2.42
CA TYR A 19 13.46 2.56 -3.00
C TYR A 19 13.28 2.17 -4.47
N LEU A 20 12.28 2.72 -5.16
CA LEU A 20 12.08 2.50 -6.59
C LEU A 20 13.29 3.04 -7.37
N LYS A 21 13.93 2.18 -8.17
CA LYS A 21 15.15 2.52 -8.91
C LYS A 21 14.86 3.40 -10.12
N ASP A 22 13.84 3.05 -10.87
CA ASP A 22 13.44 3.71 -12.12
C ASP A 22 12.08 4.40 -11.88
N ASP A 23 12.13 5.58 -11.27
CA ASP A 23 10.92 6.39 -11.05
C ASP A 23 10.74 7.39 -12.20
N PRO A 24 9.67 7.26 -13.02
CA PRO A 24 9.46 8.11 -14.19
C PRO A 24 9.20 9.58 -13.84
N VAL A 25 8.68 9.87 -12.65
CA VAL A 25 8.30 11.24 -12.23
C VAL A 25 8.98 11.69 -10.94
N ASN A 26 9.93 10.91 -10.41
CA ASN A 26 10.71 11.20 -9.19
C ASN A 26 9.84 11.52 -7.96
N LYS A 27 8.85 10.66 -7.69
CA LYS A 27 7.91 10.74 -6.57
C LYS A 27 8.13 9.60 -5.56
N GLN A 28 9.36 9.11 -5.41
CA GLN A 28 9.64 8.00 -4.50
C GLN A 28 9.21 8.33 -3.07
N GLY A 29 8.40 7.46 -2.47
CA GLY A 29 7.90 7.65 -1.12
C GLY A 29 6.76 8.67 -1.02
N GLU A 30 6.34 9.30 -2.11
CA GLU A 30 5.17 10.19 -2.11
C GLU A 30 3.86 9.40 -2.06
N ILE A 31 2.84 10.06 -1.53
CA ILE A 31 1.49 9.50 -1.40
C ILE A 31 0.67 9.96 -2.61
N GLY A 32 -0.01 9.03 -3.26
CA GLY A 32 -0.81 9.29 -4.44
C GLY A 32 -2.13 8.53 -4.45
N ILE A 33 -2.97 8.86 -5.44
CA ILE A 33 -4.29 8.27 -5.64
C ILE A 33 -4.33 7.61 -7.01
N ILE A 34 -4.89 6.40 -7.12
CA ILE A 34 -5.12 5.77 -8.42
C ILE A 34 -6.22 6.52 -9.16
N THR A 35 -5.88 7.09 -10.32
CA THR A 35 -6.84 7.78 -11.19
C THR A 35 -7.37 6.87 -12.29
N ALA A 36 -6.55 5.92 -12.74
CA ALA A 36 -6.93 4.88 -13.69
C ALA A 36 -5.99 3.67 -13.55
N ALA A 37 -6.45 2.49 -13.95
CA ALA A 37 -5.63 1.28 -13.98
C ALA A 37 -6.01 0.40 -15.18
N ILE A 38 -5.00 -0.16 -15.83
CA ILE A 38 -5.14 -1.14 -16.90
C ILE A 38 -4.44 -2.43 -16.41
N LEU A 39 -5.22 -3.28 -15.75
CA LEU A 39 -4.71 -4.50 -15.09
C LEU A 39 -4.04 -5.48 -16.07
N ASN A 40 -4.47 -5.51 -17.34
CA ASN A 40 -3.93 -6.42 -18.35
C ASN A 40 -2.48 -6.12 -18.73
N THR A 41 -2.06 -4.85 -18.60
CA THR A 41 -0.72 -4.36 -18.97
C THR A 41 0.10 -3.96 -17.75
N ASP A 42 -0.43 -4.16 -16.54
CA ASP A 42 0.19 -3.72 -15.27
C ASP A 42 0.49 -2.21 -15.25
N GLU A 43 -0.46 -1.42 -15.76
CA GLU A 43 -0.31 0.04 -15.90
C GLU A 43 -1.25 0.77 -14.94
N PHE A 44 -0.67 1.45 -13.95
CA PHE A 44 -1.40 2.22 -12.93
C PHE A 44 -1.06 3.70 -13.03
N TYR A 45 -2.09 4.52 -13.24
CA TYR A 45 -1.96 5.97 -13.30
C TYR A 45 -2.20 6.56 -11.92
N VAL A 46 -1.15 7.09 -11.30
CA VAL A 46 -1.18 7.67 -9.96
C VAL A 46 -1.13 9.19 -10.07
N GLY A 47 -2.17 9.85 -9.57
CA GLY A 47 -2.22 11.30 -9.45
C GLY A 47 -1.69 11.79 -8.11
N PHE A 48 -0.98 12.90 -8.14
CA PHE A 48 -0.40 13.56 -6.97
C PHE A 48 -1.02 14.95 -6.73
N ASP A 49 -0.74 15.53 -5.56
CA ASP A 49 -1.30 16.84 -5.16
C ASP A 49 -0.83 18.01 -6.04
N ASP A 50 0.27 17.86 -6.78
CA ASP A 50 0.81 18.85 -7.70
C ASP A 50 0.23 18.74 -9.13
N PHE A 51 -0.83 17.94 -9.30
CA PHE A 51 -1.49 17.64 -10.57
C PHE A 51 -0.63 16.84 -11.56
N GLU A 52 0.55 16.36 -11.17
CA GLU A 52 1.29 15.41 -11.97
C GLU A 52 0.65 14.01 -11.89
N VAL A 53 0.81 13.25 -12.97
CA VAL A 53 0.36 11.86 -13.07
C VAL A 53 1.56 11.00 -13.45
N GLY A 54 1.87 10.03 -12.60
CA GLY A 54 2.90 9.02 -12.86
C GLY A 54 2.27 7.72 -13.36
N LEU A 55 2.99 7.02 -14.25
CA LEU A 55 2.64 5.67 -14.69
C LEU A 55 3.53 4.67 -13.97
N TYR A 56 2.93 3.75 -13.21
CA TYR A 56 3.64 2.79 -12.39
C TYR A 56 3.12 1.37 -12.59
N SER A 57 3.98 0.41 -12.28
CA SER A 57 3.68 -1.03 -12.16
C SER A 57 3.12 -1.35 -10.77
N ALA A 58 2.40 -2.46 -10.60
CA ALA A 58 1.82 -2.83 -9.31
C ALA A 58 2.87 -3.12 -8.22
N ASP A 59 4.09 -3.53 -8.58
CA ASP A 59 5.19 -3.79 -7.66
C ASP A 59 5.85 -2.50 -7.13
N ALA A 60 5.76 -1.41 -7.91
CA ALA A 60 6.25 -0.08 -7.57
C ALA A 60 5.32 0.68 -6.61
N LEU A 61 4.11 0.17 -6.36
CA LEU A 61 3.08 0.80 -5.56
C LEU A 61 2.88 0.05 -4.25
N LEU A 62 2.87 0.79 -3.15
CA LEU A 62 2.63 0.26 -1.81
C LEU A 62 1.24 0.67 -1.33
N THR A 63 0.52 -0.28 -0.76
CA THR A 63 -0.77 -0.05 -0.11
C THR A 63 -0.76 -0.67 1.29
N PHE A 64 -1.76 -0.37 2.10
CA PHE A 64 -1.87 -0.93 3.43
C PHE A 64 -2.13 -2.42 3.41
N LYS A 65 -1.52 -3.13 4.35
CA LYS A 65 -2.01 -4.43 4.77
C LYS A 65 -3.33 -4.26 5.50
N ASP A 66 -4.12 -5.32 5.56
CA ASP A 66 -5.27 -5.37 6.45
C ASP A 66 -4.86 -5.06 7.89
N SER A 67 -5.71 -4.32 8.61
CA SER A 67 -5.47 -3.96 10.01
C SER A 67 -5.18 -5.20 10.88
N GLY A 68 -5.88 -6.31 10.63
CA GLY A 68 -5.63 -7.61 11.25
C GLY A 68 -4.18 -8.10 11.08
N ALA A 69 -3.62 -7.98 9.88
CA ALA A 69 -2.24 -8.36 9.61
C ALA A 69 -1.23 -7.43 10.33
N ILE A 70 -1.57 -6.16 10.52
CA ILE A 70 -0.77 -5.22 11.31
C ILE A 70 -0.79 -5.60 12.79
N TYR A 71 -1.96 -5.92 13.35
CA TYR A 71 -2.07 -6.40 14.73
C TYR A 71 -1.31 -7.72 14.95
N ASP A 72 -1.42 -8.66 14.00
CA ASP A 72 -0.67 -9.91 14.03
C ASP A 72 0.84 -9.68 14.01
N PHE A 73 1.31 -8.75 13.19
CA PHE A 73 2.71 -8.34 13.15
C PHE A 73 3.15 -7.78 14.51
N MET A 74 2.37 -6.86 15.09
CA MET A 74 2.65 -6.31 16.41
C MET A 74 2.70 -7.39 17.49
N HIS A 75 1.80 -8.38 17.45
CA HIS A 75 1.77 -9.47 18.42
C HIS A 75 3.02 -10.37 18.29
N LYS A 76 3.37 -10.74 17.05
CA LYS A 76 4.56 -11.57 16.74
C LYS A 76 5.87 -10.88 17.13
N HIS A 77 5.93 -9.56 16.97
CA HIS A 77 7.14 -8.75 17.20
C HIS A 77 7.09 -7.93 18.50
N ALA A 78 6.19 -8.24 19.42
CA ALA A 78 5.94 -7.45 20.63
C ALA A 78 7.20 -7.24 21.51
N LEU A 79 8.13 -8.21 21.50
CA LEU A 79 9.37 -8.14 22.29
C LEU A 79 10.52 -7.41 21.58
N THR A 80 10.42 -7.21 20.27
CA THR A 80 11.48 -6.61 19.44
C THR A 80 11.12 -5.21 18.93
N LEU A 81 9.83 -4.85 18.92
CA LEU A 81 9.37 -3.54 18.52
C LEU A 81 9.74 -2.48 19.54
N SER A 82 10.18 -1.31 19.06
CA SER A 82 10.31 -0.13 19.91
C SER A 82 8.91 0.32 20.36
N VAL A 83 8.86 1.00 21.51
CA VAL A 83 7.61 1.56 22.05
C VAL A 83 6.97 2.53 21.05
N ASP A 84 7.79 3.30 20.33
CA ASP A 84 7.31 4.26 19.34
C ASP A 84 6.73 3.55 18.11
N HIS A 85 7.42 2.54 17.56
CA HIS A 85 6.89 1.76 16.44
C HIS A 85 5.61 1.00 16.82
N PHE A 86 5.53 0.46 18.03
CA PHE A 86 4.31 -0.20 18.51
C PHE A 86 3.14 0.78 18.59
N ARG A 87 3.37 2.00 19.11
CA ARG A 87 2.36 3.05 19.19
C ARG A 87 1.88 3.47 17.81
N ASP A 88 2.82 3.69 16.89
CA ASP A 88 2.52 4.14 15.53
C ASP A 88 1.76 3.07 14.75
N LEU A 89 2.18 1.80 14.81
CA LEU A 89 1.44 0.69 14.19
C LEU A 89 0.03 0.52 14.76
N LYS A 90 -0.13 0.66 16.08
CA LYS A 90 -1.45 0.63 16.70
C LYS A 90 -2.33 1.77 16.18
N ASN A 91 -1.77 2.98 16.08
CA ASN A 91 -2.50 4.14 15.59
C ASN A 91 -2.89 3.97 14.12
N ILE A 92 -1.97 3.49 13.28
CA ILE A 92 -2.24 3.13 11.88
C ILE A 92 -3.40 2.14 11.80
N ALA A 93 -3.33 1.02 12.52
CA ALA A 93 -4.38 0.00 12.48
C ALA A 93 -5.76 0.55 12.88
N LEU A 94 -5.83 1.40 13.92
CA LEU A 94 -7.07 2.06 14.33
C LEU A 94 -7.62 3.03 13.27
N LEU A 95 -6.75 3.77 12.59
CA LEU A 95 -7.14 4.67 11.51
C LEU A 95 -7.60 3.91 10.27
N LEU A 96 -7.12 2.69 10.04
CA LEU A 96 -7.63 1.83 8.97
C LEU A 96 -8.98 1.22 9.32
N ASP A 97 -9.18 0.78 10.56
CA ASP A 97 -10.43 0.14 11.01
C ASP A 97 -11.62 1.11 11.06
N TYR A 98 -11.38 2.35 11.51
CA TYR A 98 -12.45 3.30 11.83
C TYR A 98 -12.30 4.66 11.15
N GLY A 99 -11.23 4.85 10.37
CA GLY A 99 -10.93 6.14 9.78
C GLY A 99 -11.60 6.36 8.43
N THR A 100 -11.82 7.65 8.15
CA THR A 100 -12.16 8.20 6.84
C THR A 100 -10.92 8.28 5.93
N LEU A 101 -11.10 8.51 4.63
CA LEU A 101 -9.97 8.65 3.69
C LEU A 101 -8.88 9.65 4.15
N PRO A 102 -9.20 10.86 4.70
CA PRO A 102 -8.18 11.75 5.27
C PRO A 102 -7.41 11.15 6.45
N GLN A 103 -8.05 10.30 7.26
CA GLN A 103 -7.42 9.61 8.38
C GLN A 103 -6.54 8.46 7.91
N GLN A 104 -6.94 7.74 6.86
CA GLN A 104 -6.08 6.75 6.20
C GLN A 104 -4.86 7.42 5.55
N ARG A 105 -5.03 8.61 4.96
CA ARG A 105 -3.92 9.43 4.49
C ARG A 105 -2.97 9.82 5.61
N THR A 106 -3.51 10.23 6.75
CA THR A 106 -2.72 10.49 7.96
C THR A 106 -1.93 9.25 8.39
N ALA A 107 -2.54 8.05 8.33
CA ALA A 107 -1.84 6.81 8.62
C ALA A 107 -0.67 6.55 7.65
N MET A 108 -0.83 6.91 6.37
CA MET A 108 0.21 6.71 5.35
C MET A 108 1.37 7.67 5.58
N GLU A 109 1.08 8.91 5.97
CA GLU A 109 2.09 9.89 6.37
C GLU A 109 2.90 9.44 7.59
N ILE A 110 2.29 8.70 8.53
CA ILE A 110 3.02 8.11 9.67
C ILE A 110 4.04 7.08 9.18
N VAL A 111 3.67 6.24 8.20
CA VAL A 111 4.59 5.27 7.61
C VAL A 111 5.68 5.98 6.79
N GLN A 112 5.31 6.99 6.00
CA GLN A 112 6.24 7.79 5.20
C GLN A 112 7.35 8.41 6.07
N LYS A 113 6.99 8.93 7.25
CA LYS A 113 7.95 9.52 8.21
C LYS A 113 8.78 8.49 8.95
N ASN A 114 8.34 7.22 8.97
CA ASN A 114 8.98 6.13 9.70
C ASN A 114 9.25 4.93 8.77
N PRO A 115 10.35 4.94 7.98
CA PRO A 115 10.66 3.88 7.03
C PRO A 115 10.70 2.47 7.63
N GLY A 116 11.04 2.35 8.92
CA GLY A 116 11.02 1.07 9.65
C GLY A 116 9.64 0.42 9.78
N LEU A 117 8.55 1.17 9.52
CA LEU A 117 7.18 0.68 9.55
C LEU A 117 6.70 0.16 8.19
N ILE A 118 7.41 0.42 7.10
CA ILE A 118 6.97 0.06 5.74
C ILE A 118 6.69 -1.45 5.65
N ALA A 119 7.65 -2.29 6.03
CA ALA A 119 7.48 -3.75 5.96
C ALA A 119 6.40 -4.28 6.91
N ALA A 120 6.07 -3.55 7.97
CA ALA A 120 5.07 -3.92 8.96
C ALA A 120 3.65 -3.55 8.51
N ALA A 121 3.49 -2.34 7.95
CA ALA A 121 2.20 -1.74 7.65
C ALA A 121 1.78 -1.83 6.17
N LEU A 122 2.75 -1.89 5.25
CA LEU A 122 2.51 -1.82 3.81
C LEU A 122 2.91 -3.10 3.08
N VAL A 123 2.32 -3.27 1.91
CA VAL A 123 2.51 -4.38 0.98
C VAL A 123 2.46 -3.83 -0.44
N THR A 124 3.08 -4.51 -1.41
CA THR A 124 2.93 -4.10 -2.81
C THR A 124 1.50 -4.24 -3.29
N LEU A 125 1.08 -3.41 -4.23
CA LEU A 125 -0.23 -3.51 -4.84
C LEU A 125 -0.36 -4.85 -5.58
N GLU A 126 0.72 -5.35 -6.16
CA GLU A 126 0.79 -6.68 -6.77
C GLU A 126 0.40 -7.79 -5.78
N GLU A 127 0.99 -7.79 -4.57
CA GLU A 127 0.71 -8.80 -3.54
C GLU A 127 -0.72 -8.63 -2.98
N SER A 128 -1.16 -7.38 -2.75
CA SER A 128 -2.54 -7.08 -2.32
C SER A 128 -3.59 -7.58 -3.32
N LEU A 129 -3.34 -7.37 -4.61
CA LEU A 129 -4.19 -7.86 -5.70
C LEU A 129 -3.95 -9.34 -6.01
N GLY A 130 -3.05 -10.04 -5.32
CA GLY A 130 -2.74 -11.45 -5.52
C GLY A 130 -2.23 -11.77 -6.94
N LEU A 131 -1.62 -10.79 -7.62
CA LEU A 131 -1.10 -10.95 -8.98
C LEU A 131 0.17 -11.84 -9.01
N ASP A 132 0.94 -11.91 -7.91
CA ASP A 132 2.10 -12.80 -7.76
C ASP A 132 1.73 -14.31 -7.87
N GLN A 133 0.48 -14.69 -7.59
CA GLN A 133 0.03 -16.08 -7.73
C GLN A 133 -0.41 -16.46 -9.14
N ALA A 134 -0.83 -15.49 -9.97
CA ALA A 134 -1.24 -15.74 -11.34
C ALA A 134 -0.04 -16.07 -12.24
N TYR A 135 1.12 -15.44 -11.99
CA TYR A 135 2.35 -15.70 -12.74
C TYR A 135 3.01 -17.06 -12.43
N LYS A 136 2.80 -17.63 -11.24
CA LYS A 136 3.39 -18.93 -10.84
C LYS A 136 2.65 -20.15 -11.40
N ARG A 137 1.44 -20.00 -11.96
CA ARG A 137 0.68 -21.13 -12.54
C ARG A 137 0.95 -21.40 -14.02
N GLY A 138 1.87 -20.66 -14.64
CA GLY A 138 2.16 -20.73 -16.08
C GLY A 138 3.49 -21.39 -16.47
N ARG A 139 4.15 -22.17 -15.61
CA ARG A 139 5.37 -22.93 -15.97
C ARG A 139 5.30 -24.38 -15.56
#